data_AF-A0AAE1QMS3-F1
#
_entry.id   AF-A0AAE1QMS3-F1
#
_cell.length_a   1.000
_cell.length_b   1.000
_cell.length_c   1.000
_cell.angle_alpha   90.00
_cell.angle_beta   90.00
_cell.angle_gamma   90.00
#
_symmetry.space_group_name_H-M   'P 1'
#
loop_
_entity.id
_entity.type
_entity.pdbx_description
1 polymer ?
#
loop_
_entity_poly.entity_id
_entity_poly.type
_entity_poly.pdbx_seq_one_letter_code
_entity_poly.pdbx_strand_id
1 'polypeptide(L)'
;MYTLCSVHPRLARLVGDLSLWRHVDFGRSPLNLQFLHKFIRFLGPHTVTISVTGFVRGSGRHHPKGSHCISEAFLTSLKRRCPHLHELHLHRCYINAATTKLSALPASLKKLSLSGSALFNLSQNRVVVVSSPFFHLEKHLPALEEVELEGCSSWLTRQDLNILMGHCPTLKIVSVGPARFTRTGYCSWDKREEAKCTSHIITSRKWLQLL
;
A
#
# COMPACT_ATOMS: atom_id res chain seq x y z
N MET A 1 -22.85 -5.09 -0.84
CA MET A 1 -23.19 -3.79 -1.46
C MET A 1 -24.04 -3.91 -2.71
N TYR A 2 -23.63 -4.67 -3.75
CA TYR A 2 -24.50 -4.92 -4.92
C TYR A 2 -25.86 -5.55 -4.57
N THR A 3 -25.87 -6.46 -3.59
CA THR A 3 -27.08 -7.03 -3.00
C THR A 3 -27.95 -6.01 -2.26
N LEU A 4 -27.40 -4.91 -1.74
CA LEU A 4 -28.19 -3.90 -1.02
C LEU A 4 -28.96 -3.01 -1.99
N CYS A 5 -28.35 -2.64 -3.11
CA CYS A 5 -29.02 -1.83 -4.14
C CYS A 5 -30.22 -2.55 -4.78
N SER A 6 -30.17 -3.89 -4.88
CA SER A 6 -31.25 -4.70 -5.43
C SER A 6 -32.38 -4.98 -4.44
N VAL A 7 -32.17 -4.76 -3.13
CA VAL A 7 -33.17 -5.04 -2.10
C VAL A 7 -34.21 -3.92 -2.00
N HIS A 8 -33.81 -2.65 -2.09
CA HIS A 8 -34.76 -1.52 -2.00
C HIS A 8 -34.23 -0.23 -2.65
N PRO A 9 -35.05 0.55 -3.38
CA PRO A 9 -34.62 1.81 -4.02
C PRO A 9 -34.01 2.84 -3.06
N ARG A 10 -34.44 2.87 -1.79
CA ARG A 10 -33.84 3.73 -0.75
C ARG A 10 -32.38 3.35 -0.46
N LEU A 11 -32.05 2.07 -0.46
CA LEU A 11 -30.67 1.60 -0.29
C LEU A 11 -29.83 1.92 -1.51
N ALA A 12 -30.41 1.84 -2.71
CA ALA A 12 -29.73 2.29 -3.94
C ALA A 12 -29.39 3.79 -3.89
N ARG A 13 -30.30 4.64 -3.39
CA ARG A 13 -30.02 6.07 -3.15
C ARG A 13 -28.93 6.27 -2.11
N LEU A 14 -28.98 5.51 -1.01
CA LEU A 14 -27.96 5.57 0.04
C LEU A 14 -26.57 5.27 -0.53
N VAL A 15 -26.43 4.20 -1.33
CA VAL A 15 -25.15 3.85 -1.98
C VAL A 15 -24.67 4.94 -2.95
N GLY A 16 -25.57 5.77 -3.48
CA GLY A 16 -25.23 6.92 -4.31
C GLY A 16 -24.74 8.16 -3.54
N ASP A 17 -24.86 8.18 -2.21
CA ASP A 17 -24.38 9.28 -1.39
C ASP A 17 -22.85 9.31 -1.36
N LEU A 18 -22.29 10.40 -1.90
CA LEU A 18 -20.84 10.60 -2.02
C LEU A 18 -20.13 10.67 -0.66
N SER A 19 -20.83 11.08 0.40
CA SER A 19 -20.24 11.17 1.74
C SER A 19 -19.81 9.80 2.29
N LEU A 20 -20.49 8.73 1.89
CA LEU A 20 -20.14 7.35 2.27
C LEU A 20 -18.85 6.86 1.61
N TRP A 21 -18.45 7.49 0.50
CA TRP A 21 -17.26 7.14 -0.28
C TRP A 21 -16.05 8.02 0.06
N ARG A 22 -16.14 8.81 1.14
CA ARG A 22 -15.02 9.61 1.66
C ARG A 22 -13.95 8.74 2.31
N HIS A 23 -14.37 7.75 3.09
CA HIS A 23 -13.50 6.83 3.81
C HIS A 23 -13.90 5.40 3.48
N VAL A 24 -13.27 4.82 2.47
CA VAL A 24 -13.66 3.52 1.92
C VAL A 24 -12.82 2.42 2.55
N ASP A 25 -13.45 1.58 3.36
CA ASP A 25 -12.85 0.33 3.82
C ASP A 25 -13.61 -0.86 3.24
N PHE A 26 -12.93 -1.66 2.43
CA PHE A 26 -13.48 -2.89 1.88
C PHE A 26 -13.45 -4.06 2.89
N GLY A 27 -12.93 -3.81 4.10
CA GLY A 27 -12.92 -4.75 5.21
C GLY A 27 -11.89 -5.86 5.04
N ARG A 28 -12.03 -6.91 5.86
CA ARG A 28 -11.08 -8.04 5.94
C ARG A 28 -11.29 -9.10 4.86
N SER A 29 -12.38 -9.02 4.12
CA SER A 29 -12.70 -9.98 3.06
C SER A 29 -11.85 -9.70 1.82
N PRO A 30 -11.07 -10.68 1.35
CA PRO A 30 -10.27 -10.51 0.14
C PRO A 30 -11.12 -10.11 -1.07
N LEU A 31 -10.70 -9.08 -1.79
CA LEU A 31 -11.36 -8.62 -3.00
C LEU A 31 -10.52 -8.93 -4.24
N ASN A 32 -11.18 -9.36 -5.31
CA ASN A 32 -10.54 -9.48 -6.62
C ASN A 32 -10.65 -8.17 -7.42
N LEU A 33 -9.79 -8.03 -8.42
CA LEU A 33 -9.73 -6.83 -9.25
C LEU A 33 -11.06 -6.50 -9.95
N GLN A 34 -11.77 -7.52 -10.46
CA GLN A 34 -13.06 -7.32 -11.14
C GLN A 34 -14.11 -6.70 -10.20
N PHE A 35 -14.13 -7.16 -8.95
CA PHE A 35 -15.01 -6.63 -7.93
C PHE A 35 -14.59 -5.22 -7.55
N LEU A 36 -13.29 -4.94 -7.41
CA LEU A 36 -12.79 -3.61 -7.10
C LEU A 36 -13.15 -2.58 -8.19
N HIS A 37 -13.04 -2.96 -9.46
CA HIS A 37 -13.43 -2.12 -10.61
C HIS A 37 -14.90 -1.70 -10.58
N LYS A 38 -15.78 -2.53 -10.02
CA LYS A 38 -17.21 -2.21 -9.93
C LYS A 38 -17.48 -0.97 -9.06
N PHE A 39 -16.67 -0.77 -8.03
CA PHE A 39 -16.77 0.36 -7.10
C PHE A 39 -16.13 1.63 -7.61
N ILE A 40 -15.31 1.53 -8.65
CA ILE A 40 -14.55 2.67 -9.13
C ILE A 40 -15.48 3.84 -9.42
N ARG A 41 -16.64 3.60 -10.03
CA ARG A 41 -17.63 4.64 -10.37
C ARG A 41 -18.06 5.53 -9.19
N PHE A 42 -18.04 5.00 -7.96
CA PHE A 42 -18.47 5.73 -6.77
C PHE A 42 -17.36 6.55 -6.13
N LEU A 43 -16.10 6.19 -6.39
CA LEU A 43 -14.95 6.97 -5.92
C LEU A 43 -14.91 8.32 -6.65
N GLY A 44 -14.26 9.32 -6.08
CA GLY A 44 -14.13 10.63 -6.72
C GLY A 44 -13.27 11.62 -5.94
N PRO A 45 -13.36 12.93 -6.24
CA PRO A 45 -12.66 13.97 -5.49
C PRO A 45 -12.98 13.99 -4.00
N HIS A 46 -14.15 13.48 -3.61
CA HIS A 46 -14.55 13.35 -2.21
C HIS A 46 -13.83 12.20 -1.47
N THR A 47 -13.20 11.25 -2.18
CA THR A 47 -12.54 10.09 -1.58
C THR A 47 -11.18 10.47 -1.01
N VAL A 48 -11.02 10.30 0.30
CA VAL A 48 -9.84 10.69 1.07
C VAL A 48 -9.01 9.47 1.48
N THR A 49 -9.66 8.38 1.87
CA THR A 49 -8.97 7.14 2.29
C THR A 49 -9.56 5.91 1.61
N ILE A 50 -8.69 4.97 1.23
CA ILE A 50 -9.06 3.68 0.66
C ILE A 50 -8.27 2.56 1.36
N SER A 51 -8.97 1.53 1.83
CA SER A 51 -8.39 0.30 2.37
C SER A 51 -8.88 -0.90 1.56
N VAL A 52 -7.95 -1.68 1.01
CA VAL A 52 -8.22 -2.88 0.21
C VAL A 52 -7.51 -4.07 0.84
N THR A 53 -8.25 -5.16 1.05
CA THR A 53 -7.68 -6.46 1.44
C THR A 53 -7.63 -7.41 0.24
N GLY A 54 -6.46 -7.99 -0.02
CA GLY A 54 -6.22 -8.99 -1.05
C GLY A 54 -6.18 -10.44 -0.52
N PHE A 55 -5.65 -11.34 -1.35
CA PHE A 55 -5.69 -12.79 -1.13
C PHE A 55 -4.39 -13.41 -0.59
N VAL A 56 -3.38 -12.62 -0.20
CA VAL A 56 -2.13 -13.19 0.32
C VAL A 56 -2.45 -13.96 1.61
N ARG A 57 -2.23 -15.27 1.58
CA ARG A 57 -2.41 -16.22 2.69
C ARG A 57 -1.09 -16.95 2.90
N GLY A 58 -0.24 -16.43 3.79
CA GLY A 58 1.06 -17.05 4.14
C GLY A 58 2.16 -16.86 3.10
N SER A 59 3.33 -17.45 3.37
CA SER A 59 4.60 -17.27 2.62
C SER A 59 4.70 -18.12 1.35
N GLY A 60 3.62 -18.23 0.58
CA GLY A 60 3.61 -18.97 -0.68
C GLY A 60 4.19 -18.14 -1.83
N ARG A 61 5.18 -18.66 -2.56
CA ARG A 61 5.70 -18.05 -3.81
C ARG A 61 4.71 -18.17 -4.98
N HIS A 62 3.64 -18.93 -4.81
CA HIS A 62 2.62 -19.16 -5.81
C HIS A 62 1.40 -18.27 -5.53
N HIS A 63 1.12 -17.33 -6.43
CA HIS A 63 -0.12 -16.55 -6.37
C HIS A 63 -1.24 -17.34 -7.07
N PRO A 64 -2.40 -17.54 -6.43
CA PRO A 64 -3.51 -18.23 -7.08
C PRO A 64 -3.99 -17.46 -8.32
N LYS A 65 -4.42 -18.15 -9.38
CA LYS A 65 -5.05 -17.49 -10.54
C LYS A 65 -6.24 -16.65 -10.07
N GLY A 66 -6.31 -15.38 -10.51
CA GLY A 66 -7.38 -14.45 -10.10
C GLY A 66 -7.20 -13.79 -8.72
N SER A 67 -6.08 -14.02 -8.04
CA SER A 67 -5.76 -13.38 -6.75
C SER A 67 -5.24 -11.93 -6.87
N HIS A 68 -5.12 -11.42 -8.10
CA HIS A 68 -4.78 -10.03 -8.36
C HIS A 68 -5.92 -9.13 -7.88
N CYS A 69 -5.60 -8.28 -6.92
CA CYS A 69 -6.50 -7.28 -6.38
C CYS A 69 -6.16 -5.88 -6.90
N ILE A 70 -4.90 -5.64 -7.29
CA ILE A 70 -4.39 -4.35 -7.74
C ILE A 70 -3.73 -4.50 -9.11
N SER A 71 -4.02 -3.56 -10.01
CA SER A 71 -3.41 -3.42 -11.34
C SER A 71 -3.05 -1.96 -11.60
N GLU A 72 -2.16 -1.70 -12.55
CA GLU A 72 -1.82 -0.33 -12.97
C GLU A 72 -3.04 0.44 -13.49
N ALA A 73 -3.94 -0.21 -14.21
CA ALA A 73 -5.17 0.42 -14.71
C ALA A 73 -6.08 0.89 -13.56
N PHE A 74 -6.15 0.11 -12.49
CA PHE A 74 -6.88 0.49 -11.27
C PHE A 74 -6.22 1.68 -10.58
N LEU A 75 -4.90 1.64 -10.35
CA LEU A 75 -4.17 2.74 -9.73
C LEU A 75 -4.26 4.04 -10.56
N THR A 76 -4.13 3.94 -11.88
CA THR A 76 -4.30 5.07 -12.82
C THR A 76 -5.70 5.66 -12.73
N SER A 77 -6.71 4.82 -12.57
CA SER A 77 -8.09 5.28 -12.38
C SER A 77 -8.29 5.99 -11.04
N LEU A 78 -7.64 5.52 -9.96
CA LEU A 78 -7.61 6.24 -8.69
C LEU A 78 -6.91 7.59 -8.84
N LYS A 79 -5.73 7.62 -9.46
CA LYS A 79 -4.97 8.86 -9.73
C LYS A 79 -5.79 9.91 -10.46
N ARG A 80 -6.57 9.48 -11.46
CA ARG A 80 -7.41 10.38 -12.25
C ARG A 80 -8.67 10.85 -11.51
N ARG A 81 -9.33 9.97 -10.75
CA ARG A 81 -10.66 10.24 -10.19
C ARG A 81 -10.63 10.76 -8.76
N CYS A 82 -9.58 10.45 -8.01
CA CYS A 82 -9.43 10.77 -6.58
C CYS A 82 -8.23 11.70 -6.36
N PRO A 83 -8.27 12.97 -6.84
CA PRO A 83 -7.17 13.93 -6.67
C PRO A 83 -6.89 14.35 -5.22
N HIS A 84 -7.77 13.99 -4.28
CA HIS A 84 -7.64 14.28 -2.85
C HIS A 84 -7.43 13.01 -2.01
N LEU A 85 -7.05 11.90 -2.64
CA LEU A 85 -6.74 10.67 -1.91
C LEU A 85 -5.46 10.90 -1.10
N HIS A 86 -5.58 10.84 0.23
CA HIS A 86 -4.47 11.04 1.16
C HIS A 86 -3.92 9.73 1.70
N GLU A 87 -4.75 8.71 1.85
CA GLU A 87 -4.32 7.43 2.41
C GLU A 87 -4.76 6.25 1.55
N LEU A 88 -3.82 5.35 1.29
CA LEU A 88 -4.07 4.09 0.61
C LEU A 88 -3.44 2.95 1.40
N HIS A 89 -4.30 2.03 1.82
CA HIS A 89 -3.92 0.85 2.59
C HIS A 89 -4.17 -0.40 1.74
N LEU A 90 -3.10 -1.13 1.45
CA LEU A 90 -3.10 -2.37 0.68
C LEU A 90 -2.68 -3.51 1.59
N HIS A 91 -3.67 -4.21 2.12
CA HIS A 91 -3.47 -5.33 3.03
C HIS A 91 -3.48 -6.65 2.25
N ARG A 92 -2.42 -7.45 2.39
CA ARG A 92 -2.35 -8.80 1.83
C ARG A 92 -2.62 -8.83 0.32
N CYS A 93 -2.12 -7.84 -0.41
CA CYS A 93 -2.30 -7.70 -1.84
C CYS A 93 -1.16 -8.37 -2.62
N TYR A 94 -1.50 -9.09 -3.69
CA TYR A 94 -0.53 -9.50 -4.70
C TYR A 94 -0.35 -8.38 -5.73
N ILE A 95 0.85 -7.83 -5.82
CA ILE A 95 1.21 -6.72 -6.73
C ILE A 95 2.23 -7.23 -7.73
N ASN A 96 1.92 -7.12 -9.02
CA ASN A 96 2.84 -7.51 -10.08
C ASN A 96 3.84 -6.37 -10.33
N ALA A 97 5.08 -6.50 -9.88
CA ALA A 97 6.07 -5.43 -9.99
C ALA A 97 6.47 -5.11 -11.44
N ALA A 98 6.30 -6.05 -12.37
CA ALA A 98 6.60 -5.84 -13.79
C ALA A 98 5.56 -4.94 -14.49
N THR A 99 4.31 -4.95 -14.01
CA THR A 99 3.20 -4.22 -14.66
C THR A 99 2.58 -3.14 -13.79
N THR A 100 2.68 -3.22 -12.46
CA THR A 100 2.06 -2.29 -11.53
C THR A 100 3.12 -1.42 -10.89
N LYS A 101 3.28 -0.21 -11.43
CA LYS A 101 4.23 0.78 -10.92
C LYS A 101 3.58 1.62 -9.83
N LEU A 102 4.30 1.86 -8.74
CA LEU A 102 3.85 2.78 -7.68
C LEU A 102 3.72 4.23 -8.19
N SER A 103 4.38 4.57 -9.32
CA SER A 103 4.21 5.86 -10.00
C SER A 103 2.79 6.13 -10.53
N ALA A 104 1.97 5.08 -10.67
CA ALA A 104 0.57 5.17 -11.06
C ALA A 104 -0.35 5.63 -9.91
N LEU A 105 0.18 5.80 -8.69
CA LEU A 105 -0.56 6.30 -7.54
C LEU A 105 -0.88 7.82 -7.64
N PRO A 106 -1.91 8.30 -6.92
CA PRO A 106 -2.23 9.73 -6.86
C PRO A 106 -1.14 10.55 -6.17
N ALA A 107 -0.77 11.71 -6.75
CA ALA A 107 0.28 12.57 -6.20
C ALA A 107 -0.08 13.22 -4.85
N SER A 108 -1.38 13.24 -4.50
CA SER A 108 -1.92 13.74 -3.23
C SER A 108 -1.70 12.80 -2.03
N LEU A 109 -1.18 11.60 -2.28
CA LEU A 109 -1.04 10.56 -1.27
C LEU A 109 -0.01 10.96 -0.23
N LYS A 110 -0.44 11.00 1.04
CA LYS A 110 0.37 11.29 2.21
C LYS A 110 0.80 10.03 2.95
N LYS A 111 -0.04 8.99 2.90
CA LYS A 111 0.21 7.71 3.58
C LYS A 111 0.01 6.54 2.62
N LEU A 112 1.03 5.68 2.52
CA LEU A 112 0.97 4.42 1.80
C LEU A 112 1.26 3.27 2.76
N SER A 113 0.29 2.37 2.94
CA SER A 113 0.46 1.17 3.76
C SER A 113 0.44 -0.09 2.88
N LEU A 114 1.49 -0.89 2.96
CA LEU A 114 1.62 -2.21 2.34
C LEU A 114 1.78 -3.24 3.47
N SER A 115 0.67 -3.76 4.01
CA SER A 115 0.72 -4.72 5.13
C SER A 115 0.51 -6.16 4.66
N GLY A 116 1.51 -7.01 4.80
CA GLY A 116 1.48 -8.42 4.38
C GLY A 116 1.30 -8.59 2.87
N SER A 117 1.53 -7.52 2.10
CA SER A 117 1.44 -7.52 0.64
C SER A 117 2.69 -8.14 0.03
N ALA A 118 2.51 -8.85 -1.09
CA ALA A 118 3.56 -9.57 -1.80
C ALA A 118 3.78 -8.97 -3.19
N LEU A 119 5.01 -8.58 -3.49
CA LEU A 119 5.43 -8.22 -4.84
C LEU A 119 6.00 -9.45 -5.54
N PHE A 120 5.54 -9.72 -6.75
CA PHE A 120 6.05 -10.80 -7.61
C PHE A 120 6.45 -10.24 -8.98
N ASN A 121 7.20 -11.03 -9.76
CA ASN A 121 7.85 -10.58 -11.01
C ASN A 121 8.74 -9.34 -10.82
N LEU A 122 9.42 -9.29 -9.67
CA LEU A 122 10.48 -8.31 -9.44
C LEU A 122 11.65 -8.63 -10.38
N SER A 123 12.37 -7.59 -10.82
CA SER A 123 13.60 -7.76 -11.59
C SER A 123 14.56 -8.68 -10.82
N GLN A 124 15.22 -9.60 -11.53
CA GLN A 124 16.23 -10.47 -10.93
C GLN A 124 17.47 -9.69 -10.48
N ASN A 125 17.78 -8.57 -11.15
CA ASN A 125 18.94 -7.73 -10.84
C ASN A 125 18.56 -6.60 -9.87
N ARG A 126 18.34 -6.96 -8.60
CA ARG A 126 17.93 -6.02 -7.54
C ARG A 126 19.05 -5.21 -6.90
N VAL A 127 20.27 -5.37 -7.41
CA VAL A 127 21.42 -4.56 -6.99
C VAL A 127 21.34 -3.17 -7.63
N VAL A 128 20.70 -3.04 -8.79
CA VAL A 128 20.57 -1.77 -9.51
C VAL A 128 19.44 -0.94 -8.91
N VAL A 129 19.71 0.30 -8.53
CA VAL A 129 18.76 1.24 -7.92
C VAL A 129 17.44 1.35 -8.72
N VAL A 130 17.51 1.36 -10.05
CA VAL A 130 16.36 1.50 -10.95
C VAL A 130 15.37 0.33 -10.88
N SER A 131 15.79 -0.80 -10.31
CA SER A 131 14.97 -2.01 -10.17
C SER A 131 14.13 -2.03 -8.90
N SER A 132 14.37 -1.07 -7.98
CA SER A 132 13.60 -0.94 -6.75
C SER A 132 12.17 -0.48 -7.05
N PRO A 133 11.14 -1.03 -6.38
CA PRO A 133 9.77 -0.54 -6.52
C PRO A 133 9.60 0.92 -6.04
N PHE A 134 10.55 1.45 -5.27
CA PHE A 134 10.55 2.82 -4.76
C PHE A 134 11.44 3.76 -5.59
N PHE A 135 11.96 3.32 -6.74
CA PHE A 135 12.77 4.18 -7.59
C PHE A 135 11.97 5.38 -8.10
N HIS A 136 12.50 6.59 -7.89
CA HIS A 136 11.86 7.85 -8.24
C HIS A 136 10.47 8.09 -7.63
N LEU A 137 10.20 7.48 -6.47
CA LEU A 137 8.92 7.66 -5.78
C LEU A 137 8.65 9.13 -5.45
N GLU A 138 9.69 9.90 -5.14
CA GLU A 138 9.63 11.34 -4.84
C GLU A 138 9.07 12.19 -5.98
N LYS A 139 9.29 11.78 -7.24
CA LYS A 139 8.78 12.49 -8.41
C LYS A 139 7.29 12.27 -8.61
N HIS A 140 6.78 11.15 -8.11
CA HIS A 140 5.40 10.72 -8.36
C HIS A 140 4.49 10.92 -7.15
N LEU A 141 5.04 10.85 -5.95
CA LEU A 141 4.37 11.03 -4.67
C LEU A 141 5.07 12.13 -3.86
N PRO A 142 5.05 13.39 -4.33
CA PRO A 142 5.77 14.49 -3.69
C PRO A 142 5.19 14.87 -2.31
N ALA A 143 3.97 14.45 -2.00
CA ALA A 143 3.31 14.71 -0.72
C ALA A 143 3.41 13.55 0.28
N LEU A 144 4.19 12.50 -0.03
CA LEU A 144 4.26 11.29 0.80
C LEU A 144 5.02 11.58 2.11
N GLU A 145 4.34 11.36 3.23
CA GLU A 145 4.85 11.62 4.58
C GLU A 145 5.05 10.32 5.38
N GLU A 146 4.22 9.31 5.13
CA GLU A 146 4.22 8.04 5.87
C GLU A 146 4.20 6.83 4.94
N VAL A 147 5.10 5.88 5.23
CA VAL A 147 5.11 4.57 4.55
C VAL A 147 5.14 3.46 5.60
N GLU A 148 4.20 2.53 5.50
CA GLU A 148 4.11 1.35 6.36
C GLU A 148 4.34 0.08 5.54
N LEU A 149 5.33 -0.71 5.91
CA LEU A 149 5.79 -1.93 5.25
C LEU A 149 5.77 -3.09 6.24
N GLU A 150 4.60 -3.38 6.80
CA GLU A 150 4.42 -4.50 7.72
C GLU A 150 4.39 -5.83 6.95
N GLY A 151 5.10 -6.86 7.41
CA GLY A 151 5.01 -8.19 6.80
C GLY A 151 5.52 -8.30 5.35
N CYS A 152 6.30 -7.33 4.87
CA CYS A 152 6.86 -7.31 3.51
C CYS A 152 8.25 -7.96 3.38
N SER A 153 8.71 -8.70 4.39
CA SER A 153 10.05 -9.30 4.44
C SER A 153 10.35 -10.29 3.30
N SER A 154 9.33 -10.82 2.63
CA SER A 154 9.48 -11.75 1.51
C SER A 154 10.07 -11.11 0.26
N TRP A 155 9.92 -9.80 0.09
CA TRP A 155 10.41 -9.07 -1.08
C TRP A 155 11.18 -7.80 -0.72
N LEU A 156 10.96 -7.15 0.42
CA LEU A 156 11.62 -5.91 0.78
C LEU A 156 13.11 -6.12 1.08
N THR A 157 13.99 -5.34 0.43
CA THR A 157 15.45 -5.40 0.67
C THR A 157 15.96 -4.16 1.41
N ARG A 158 17.19 -4.23 1.94
CA ARG A 158 17.87 -3.05 2.53
C ARG A 158 18.03 -1.92 1.52
N GLN A 159 18.34 -2.26 0.27
CA GLN A 159 18.49 -1.28 -0.81
C GLN A 159 17.19 -0.50 -1.05
N ASP A 160 16.05 -1.20 -1.04
CA ASP A 160 14.74 -0.57 -1.19
C ASP A 160 14.45 0.45 -0.07
N LEU A 161 14.80 0.12 1.17
CA LEU A 161 14.67 1.02 2.32
C LEU A 161 15.61 2.22 2.21
N ASN A 162 16.87 2.00 1.82
CA ASN A 162 17.83 3.09 1.62
C ASN A 162 17.36 4.07 0.53
N ILE A 163 16.80 3.55 -0.57
CA ILE A 163 16.24 4.37 -1.65
C ILE A 163 15.06 5.19 -1.11
N LEU A 164 14.11 4.54 -0.45
CA LEU A 164 12.92 5.18 0.11
C LEU A 164 13.29 6.30 1.11
N MET A 165 14.17 6.01 2.06
CA MET A 165 14.57 6.93 3.13
C MET A 165 15.53 8.03 2.64
N GLY A 166 16.32 7.76 1.61
CA GLY A 166 17.31 8.71 1.06
C GLY A 166 16.77 9.64 -0.01
N HIS A 167 15.76 9.22 -0.78
CA HIS A 167 15.28 9.98 -1.95
C HIS A 167 13.92 10.66 -1.75
N CYS A 168 13.17 10.35 -0.70
CA CYS A 168 11.88 10.99 -0.41
C CYS A 168 12.02 12.10 0.65
N PRO A 169 12.18 13.38 0.25
CA PRO A 169 12.46 14.47 1.19
C PRO A 169 11.28 14.85 2.09
N THR A 170 10.05 14.50 1.73
CA THR A 170 8.85 14.77 2.54
C THR A 170 8.53 13.65 3.54
N LEU A 171 9.20 12.50 3.41
CA LEU A 171 8.95 11.33 4.22
C LEU A 171 9.40 11.58 5.66
N LYS A 172 8.48 11.38 6.60
CA LYS A 172 8.66 11.60 8.05
C LYS A 172 8.70 10.29 8.81
N ILE A 173 7.88 9.32 8.39
CA ILE A 173 7.69 8.05 9.12
C ILE A 173 7.83 6.90 8.14
N VAL A 174 8.69 5.95 8.48
CA VAL A 174 8.78 4.65 7.81
C VAL A 174 8.63 3.55 8.87
N SER A 175 7.60 2.74 8.75
CA SER A 175 7.37 1.60 9.64
C SER A 175 7.68 0.31 8.89
N VAL A 176 8.52 -0.57 9.44
CA VAL A 176 8.89 -1.86 8.86
C VAL A 176 8.65 -2.94 9.92
N GLY A 177 7.46 -3.53 9.91
CA GLY A 177 7.02 -4.42 10.98
C GLY A 177 7.03 -3.72 12.35
N PRO A 178 7.70 -4.27 13.38
CA PRO A 178 7.75 -3.66 14.71
C PRO A 178 8.73 -2.48 14.80
N ALA A 179 9.56 -2.24 13.77
CA ALA A 179 10.51 -1.15 13.76
C ALA A 179 9.86 0.10 13.15
N ARG A 180 9.95 1.22 13.86
CA ARG A 180 9.48 2.52 13.36
C ARG A 180 10.66 3.48 13.26
N PHE A 181 10.86 4.04 12.08
CA PHE A 181 11.88 5.02 11.79
C PHE A 181 11.20 6.38 11.65
N THR A 182 11.60 7.32 12.49
CA THR A 182 11.13 8.71 12.44
C THR A 182 12.28 9.60 12.00
N ARG A 183 12.03 10.45 11.01
CA ARG A 183 13.05 11.39 10.55
C ARG A 183 13.30 12.46 11.60
N THR A 184 14.55 12.61 12.01
CA THR A 184 15.02 13.64 12.93
C THR A 184 15.90 14.60 12.14
N GLY A 185 15.55 15.89 12.06
CA GLY A 185 16.31 16.87 11.28
C GLY A 185 16.38 16.60 9.77
N TYR A 186 17.40 17.14 9.11
CA TYR A 186 17.46 17.18 7.64
C TYR A 186 17.76 15.83 6.98
N CYS A 187 18.49 14.91 7.63
CA CYS A 187 18.89 13.62 7.03
C CYS A 187 19.03 12.42 8.00
N SER A 188 18.75 12.56 9.31
CA SER A 188 18.88 11.43 10.25
C SER A 188 17.55 10.73 10.50
N TRP A 189 17.64 9.43 10.80
CA TRP A 189 16.49 8.59 11.11
C TRP A 189 16.69 7.95 12.47
N ASP A 190 15.79 8.24 13.40
CA ASP A 190 15.77 7.60 14.70
C ASP A 190 14.89 6.36 14.64
N LYS A 191 15.49 5.22 15.01
CA LYS A 191 14.76 3.97 15.19
C LYS A 191 14.14 3.97 16.58
N ARG A 192 12.82 3.99 16.66
CA ARG A 192 12.08 3.63 17.87
C ARG A 192 11.59 2.19 17.73
N GLU A 193 11.97 1.35 18.70
CA GLU A 193 11.33 0.05 18.86
C GLU A 193 10.03 0.29 19.66
N GLU A 194 8.88 0.02 19.04
CA GLU A 194 7.63 0.00 19.80
C GLU A 194 7.68 -1.21 20.74
N ALA A 195 7.52 -0.97 22.04
CA ALA A 195 7.50 -2.02 23.04
C ALA A 195 6.33 -2.97 22.72
N LYS A 196 6.66 -4.24 22.42
CA LYS A 196 5.68 -5.24 21.99
C LYS A 196 4.53 -5.35 22.99
N CYS A 197 3.30 -5.21 22.50
CA CYS A 197 2.18 -5.96 23.06
C CYS A 197 2.39 -7.43 22.63
N THR A 198 2.49 -8.32 23.62
CA THR A 198 2.95 -9.72 23.52
C THR A 198 2.03 -10.62 22.69
N SER A 199 2.59 -11.33 21.70
CA SER A 199 2.33 -12.78 21.48
C SER A 199 3.28 -13.37 20.43
N HIS A 200 4.14 -14.27 20.92
CA HIS A 200 4.89 -15.37 20.26
C HIS A 200 5.78 -15.14 19.01
N ILE A 201 7.07 -14.94 19.32
CA ILE A 201 8.29 -15.65 18.84
C ILE A 201 8.36 -16.05 17.34
N ILE A 202 9.31 -15.45 16.60
CA ILE A 202 10.50 -16.13 16.04
C ILE A 202 11.60 -15.07 15.78
N THR A 203 12.69 -15.25 16.54
CA THR A 203 14.10 -14.82 16.40
C THR A 203 14.44 -13.45 15.79
N SER A 204 14.55 -12.49 16.70
CA SER A 204 15.57 -11.44 16.70
C SER A 204 16.98 -12.05 16.64
N ARG A 205 17.78 -11.69 15.63
CA ARG A 205 19.26 -11.64 15.68
C ARG A 205 19.95 -11.09 14.42
N LYS A 206 19.24 -10.81 13.31
CA LYS A 206 19.87 -10.27 12.08
C LYS A 206 19.86 -8.74 11.92
N TRP A 207 19.21 -7.99 12.82
CA TRP A 207 19.02 -6.55 12.62
C TRP A 207 20.14 -5.67 13.21
N LEU A 208 21.02 -6.23 14.05
CA LEU A 208 22.10 -5.47 14.70
C LEU A 208 23.36 -5.28 13.85
N GLN A 209 23.40 -5.78 12.61
CA GLN A 209 24.50 -5.54 11.65
C GLN A 209 24.13 -4.53 10.56
N LEU A 210 23.02 -3.80 10.73
CA LEU A 210 22.41 -2.97 9.68
C LEU A 210 22.32 -1.47 10.01
N LEU A 211 23.00 -1.03 11.06
CA LEU A 211 23.43 0.37 11.20
C LEU A 211 24.88 0.44 10.76
#